data_AF-A0A922SD41-F1
#
_entry.id   AF-A0A922SD41-F1
#
_cell.length_a   1.000
_cell.length_b   1.000
_cell.length_c   1.000
_cell.angle_alpha   90.00
_cell.angle_beta   90.00
_cell.angle_gamma   90.00
#
_symmetry.space_group_name_H-M   'P 1'
#
loop_
_entity.id
_entity.type
_entity.pdbx_description
1 polymer ?
#
loop_
_entity_poly.entity_id
_entity_poly.type
_entity_poly.pdbx_seq_one_letter_code
_entity_poly.pdbx_strand_id
1 'polypeptide(L)'
;MSAVFVFYGLAVSAHALRGAGGPHATYALVAAAELPALALNTLLLDRAGRRPLLTAALLLTAAALIAIPCLPHESGGWGTALYLVGKMGATMTLNALYVYTAELFPTRARQRLLAACSTLGRLGAILAPLTPLLAVYRWWLPTLLFGSLPLLSAALTRLVPDTLHRRLPDSFADLDASSQGDSSARDTPVDDSV
;
A
#
# COMPACT_ATOMS: atom_id res chain seq x y z
N MET A 1 1.80 5.83 -1.84
CA MET A 1 2.00 6.93 -0.86
C MET A 1 1.63 6.50 0.56
N SER A 2 0.34 6.15 0.82
CA SER A 2 -0.16 5.78 2.15
C SER A 2 0.66 4.67 2.84
N ALA A 3 0.92 3.55 2.16
CA ALA A 3 1.69 2.44 2.72
C ALA A 3 3.13 2.83 3.10
N VAL A 4 3.79 3.67 2.30
CA VAL A 4 5.16 4.15 2.56
C VAL A 4 5.18 5.12 3.74
N PHE A 5 4.22 6.05 3.78
CA PHE A 5 4.06 6.96 4.91
C PHE A 5 3.84 6.21 6.23
N VAL A 6 2.95 5.21 6.26
CA VAL A 6 2.69 4.41 7.46
C VAL A 6 3.90 3.58 7.85
N PHE A 7 4.60 2.94 6.90
CA PHE A 7 5.78 2.15 7.19
C PHE A 7 6.91 2.97 7.83
N TYR A 8 7.24 4.13 7.24
CA TYR A 8 8.26 5.02 7.79
C TYR A 8 7.79 5.74 9.05
N GLY A 9 6.52 6.15 9.10
CA GLY A 9 5.92 6.79 10.26
C GLY A 9 5.91 5.89 11.49
N LEU A 10 5.59 4.60 11.31
CA LEU A 10 5.78 3.59 12.34
C LEU A 10 7.25 3.48 12.70
N ALA A 11 8.16 3.25 11.74
CA ALA A 11 9.59 3.10 12.03
C ALA A 11 10.19 4.26 12.83
N VAL A 12 9.77 5.50 12.57
CA VAL A 12 10.11 6.67 13.40
C VAL A 12 9.45 6.53 14.77
N SER A 13 8.13 6.34 14.83
CA SER A 13 7.39 6.23 16.10
C SER A 13 7.82 5.06 17.00
N ALA A 14 8.59 4.10 16.49
CA ALA A 14 9.17 3.01 17.28
C ALA A 14 9.98 3.52 18.48
N HIS A 15 10.67 4.68 18.35
CA HIS A 15 11.43 5.27 19.45
C HIS A 15 10.55 5.71 20.63
N ALA A 16 9.27 5.98 20.40
CA ALA A 16 8.34 6.47 21.41
C ALA A 16 7.81 5.34 22.31
N LEU A 17 8.02 4.09 21.90
CA LEU A 17 7.50 2.92 22.59
C LEU A 17 8.48 2.48 23.70
N ARG A 18 8.20 2.93 24.93
CA ARG A 18 9.09 2.79 26.10
C ARG A 18 8.94 1.45 26.86
N GLY A 19 8.14 0.51 26.35
CA GLY A 19 7.65 -0.64 27.12
C GLY A 19 8.53 -1.89 27.22
N ALA A 20 9.57 -2.06 26.38
CA ALA A 20 10.24 -3.36 26.20
C ALA A 20 11.76 -3.36 26.49
N GLY A 21 12.20 -2.72 27.58
CA GLY A 21 13.60 -2.85 28.02
C GLY A 21 14.62 -1.91 27.37
N GLY A 22 14.16 -0.84 26.70
CA GLY A 22 14.98 0.24 26.16
C GLY A 22 14.82 0.45 24.65
N PRO A 23 15.34 1.56 24.09
CA PRO A 23 15.14 1.91 22.68
C PRO A 23 15.75 0.87 21.72
N HIS A 24 16.91 0.31 22.04
CA HIS A 24 17.58 -0.70 21.21
C HIS A 24 16.77 -2.00 21.10
N ALA A 25 16.16 -2.44 22.21
CA ALA A 25 15.34 -3.66 22.24
C ALA A 25 14.06 -3.49 21.41
N THR A 26 13.39 -2.34 21.52
CA THR A 26 12.22 -2.03 20.68
C THR A 26 12.58 -2.01 19.19
N TYR A 27 13.71 -1.41 18.80
CA TYR A 27 14.16 -1.44 17.40
C TYR A 27 14.48 -2.85 16.92
N ALA A 28 15.15 -3.66 17.73
CA ALA A 28 15.43 -5.05 17.40
C ALA A 28 14.14 -5.86 17.20
N LEU A 29 13.11 -5.66 18.04
CA LEU A 29 11.81 -6.30 17.90
C LEU A 29 11.08 -5.85 16.63
N VAL A 30 11.11 -4.56 16.32
CA VAL A 30 10.52 -4.00 15.10
C VAL A 30 11.18 -4.57 13.85
N ALA A 31 12.52 -4.66 13.83
CA ALA A 31 13.26 -5.27 12.73
C ALA A 31 13.02 -6.78 12.63
N ALA A 32 13.01 -7.48 13.76
CA ALA A 32 12.72 -8.90 13.82
C ALA A 32 11.31 -9.23 13.32
N ALA A 33 10.32 -8.34 13.54
CA ALA A 33 8.96 -8.48 13.05
C ALA A 33 8.83 -8.33 11.52
N GLU A 34 9.82 -7.75 10.82
CA GLU A 34 9.80 -7.65 9.36
C GLU A 34 10.11 -8.98 8.67
N LEU A 35 10.96 -9.83 9.27
CA LEU A 35 11.30 -11.16 8.74
C LEU A 35 10.08 -12.10 8.59
N PRO A 36 9.25 -12.33 9.64
CA PRO A 36 8.06 -13.16 9.50
C PRO A 36 7.02 -12.48 8.61
N ALA A 37 6.96 -11.14 8.58
CA ALA A 37 6.08 -10.42 7.65
C ALA A 37 6.37 -10.80 6.20
N LEU A 38 7.65 -10.87 5.84
CA LEU A 38 8.09 -11.20 4.49
C LEU A 38 7.76 -12.66 4.13
N ALA A 39 8.05 -13.60 5.04
CA ALA A 39 7.75 -15.01 4.85
C ALA A 39 6.23 -15.29 4.75
N LEU A 40 5.44 -14.63 5.60
CA LEU A 40 3.98 -14.71 5.51
C LEU A 40 3.48 -14.08 4.21
N ASN A 41 4.05 -12.95 3.80
CA ASN A 41 3.64 -12.30 2.56
C ASN A 41 3.86 -13.20 1.35
N THR A 42 5.03 -13.83 1.21
CA THR A 42 5.30 -14.73 0.07
C THR A 42 4.37 -15.95 0.10
N LEU A 43 4.20 -16.59 1.26
CA LEU A 43 3.33 -17.76 1.41
C LEU A 43 1.86 -17.43 1.09
N LEU A 44 1.36 -16.31 1.60
CA LEU A 44 -0.03 -15.90 1.36
C LEU A 44 -0.24 -15.40 -0.06
N LEU A 45 0.77 -14.81 -0.69
CA LEU A 45 0.68 -14.35 -2.07
C LEU A 45 0.48 -15.54 -3.03
N ASP A 46 1.19 -16.64 -2.79
CA ASP A 46 1.07 -17.87 -3.58
C ASP A 46 -0.29 -18.57 -3.40
N ARG A 47 -0.94 -18.43 -2.24
CA ARG A 47 -2.23 -19.10 -1.94
C ARG A 47 -3.48 -18.26 -2.18
N ALA A 48 -3.49 -17.00 -1.73
CA ALA A 48 -4.70 -16.18 -1.69
C ALA A 48 -4.84 -15.26 -2.92
N GLY A 49 -3.76 -15.06 -3.68
CA GLY A 49 -3.71 -14.09 -4.75
C GLY A 49 -3.42 -12.66 -4.25
N ARG A 50 -3.03 -11.78 -5.17
CA ARG A 50 -2.37 -10.51 -4.83
C ARG A 50 -3.29 -9.43 -4.25
N ARG A 51 -4.48 -9.29 -4.82
CA ARG A 51 -5.47 -8.29 -4.42
C ARG A 51 -6.07 -8.53 -3.02
N PRO A 52 -6.60 -9.73 -2.71
CA PRO A 52 -7.16 -9.98 -1.38
C PRO A 52 -6.08 -9.86 -0.31
N LEU A 53 -4.84 -10.31 -0.58
CA LEU A 53 -3.71 -10.13 0.33
C LEU A 53 -3.44 -8.65 0.64
N LEU A 54 -3.39 -7.79 -0.39
CA LEU A 54 -3.16 -6.35 -0.21
C LEU A 54 -4.27 -5.71 0.63
N THR A 55 -5.54 -6.04 0.35
CA THR A 55 -6.66 -5.51 1.14
C THR A 55 -6.68 -6.04 2.58
N ALA A 56 -6.34 -7.31 2.79
CA ALA A 56 -6.28 -7.91 4.12
C ALA A 56 -5.15 -7.30 4.94
N ALA A 57 -3.97 -7.09 4.35
CA ALA A 57 -2.83 -6.46 5.02
C ALA A 57 -3.11 -5.00 5.41
N LEU A 58 -3.78 -4.23 4.54
CA LEU A 58 -4.21 -2.86 4.85
C LEU A 58 -5.22 -2.82 6.01
N LEU A 59 -6.20 -3.72 6.00
CA LEU A 59 -7.21 -3.81 7.06
C LEU A 59 -6.61 -4.27 8.38
N LEU A 60 -5.69 -5.25 8.35
CA LEU A 60 -4.96 -5.71 9.52
C LEU A 60 -4.16 -4.55 10.14
N THR A 61 -3.46 -3.79 9.30
CA THR A 61 -2.69 -2.61 9.74
C THR A 61 -3.61 -1.56 10.37
N ALA A 62 -4.72 -1.23 9.70
CA ALA A 62 -5.68 -0.25 10.19
C ALA A 62 -6.30 -0.67 11.52
N ALA A 63 -6.77 -1.92 11.63
CA ALA A 63 -7.38 -2.46 12.82
C ALA A 63 -6.40 -2.48 14.01
N ALA A 64 -5.16 -2.93 13.78
CA ALA A 64 -4.14 -2.98 14.82
C ALA A 64 -3.81 -1.58 15.36
N LEU A 65 -3.71 -0.57 14.48
CA LEU A 65 -3.38 0.80 14.89
C LEU A 65 -4.57 1.52 15.53
N ILE A 66 -5.79 1.32 15.04
CA ILE A 66 -7.01 1.89 15.66
C ILE A 66 -7.29 1.26 17.02
N ALA A 67 -6.89 0.00 17.24
CA ALA A 67 -7.07 -0.67 18.52
C ALA A 67 -6.17 -0.08 19.63
N ILE A 68 -4.96 0.40 19.30
CA ILE A 68 -4.01 0.96 20.29
C ILE A 68 -4.61 2.05 21.20
N PRO A 69 -5.26 3.11 20.70
CA PRO A 69 -5.88 4.14 21.56
C PRO A 69 -7.10 3.63 22.35
N CYS A 70 -7.71 2.51 21.96
CA CYS A 70 -8.82 1.90 22.69
C CYS A 70 -8.36 1.09 23.92
N LEU A 71 -7.06 0.79 24.04
CA LEU A 71 -6.54 0.06 25.19
C LEU A 71 -6.40 0.98 26.42
N PRO A 72 -6.80 0.51 27.61
CA PRO A 72 -6.57 1.24 28.86
C PRO A 72 -5.07 1.38 29.14
N HIS A 73 -4.66 2.52 29.71
CA HIS A 73 -3.25 2.89 29.97
C HIS A 73 -2.44 1.86 30.78
N GLU A 74 -3.13 0.99 31.53
CA GLU A 74 -2.55 -0.02 32.43
C GLU A 74 -2.27 -1.39 31.75
N SER A 75 -2.50 -1.52 30.44
CA SER A 75 -2.29 -2.79 29.74
C SER A 75 -0.81 -3.03 29.41
N GLY A 76 -0.07 -3.65 30.34
CA GLY A 76 1.32 -4.06 30.17
C GLY A 76 1.55 -4.81 28.83
N GLY A 77 2.51 -4.33 28.03
CA GLY A 77 3.01 -4.97 26.80
C GLY A 77 2.04 -5.05 25.60
N TRP A 78 0.73 -5.00 25.81
CA TRP A 78 -0.29 -5.18 24.76
C TRP A 78 -0.24 -4.10 23.67
N GLY A 79 0.03 -2.84 24.05
CA GLY A 79 0.24 -1.76 23.09
C GLY A 79 1.43 -2.02 22.16
N THR A 80 2.49 -2.64 22.68
CA THR A 80 3.67 -3.02 21.88
C THR A 80 3.37 -4.19 20.95
N ALA A 81 2.61 -5.18 21.41
CA ALA A 81 2.18 -6.29 20.55
C ALA A 81 1.33 -5.80 19.37
N LEU A 82 0.32 -4.95 19.62
CA LEU A 82 -0.52 -4.36 18.56
C LEU A 82 0.29 -3.51 17.59
N TYR A 83 1.25 -2.74 18.11
CA TYR A 83 2.16 -1.95 17.30
C TYR A 83 3.02 -2.83 16.38
N LEU A 84 3.56 -3.94 16.89
CA LEU A 84 4.31 -4.91 16.08
C LEU A 84 3.43 -5.58 15.01
N VAL A 85 2.19 -5.93 15.33
CA VAL A 85 1.21 -6.46 14.36
C VAL A 85 0.93 -5.44 13.26
N GLY A 86 0.71 -4.16 13.62
CA GLY A 86 0.53 -3.08 12.66
C GLY A 86 1.75 -2.87 11.76
N LYS A 87 2.95 -2.93 12.34
CA LYS A 87 4.21 -2.85 11.59
C LYS A 87 4.38 -4.02 10.61
N MET A 88 4.06 -5.24 11.04
CA MET A 88 4.07 -6.43 10.19
C MET A 88 3.10 -6.28 9.01
N GLY A 89 1.87 -5.84 9.27
CA GLY A 89 0.87 -5.57 8.24
C GLY A 89 1.30 -4.47 7.24
N ALA A 90 1.96 -3.42 7.71
CA ALA A 90 2.51 -2.37 6.85
C ALA A 90 3.60 -2.92 5.92
N THR A 91 4.48 -3.78 6.43
CA THR A 91 5.52 -4.46 5.63
C THR A 91 4.92 -5.42 4.61
N MET A 92 3.89 -6.20 4.97
CA MET A 92 3.15 -7.04 4.02
C MET A 92 2.51 -6.21 2.92
N THR A 93 1.86 -5.09 3.28
CA THR A 93 1.23 -4.18 2.32
C THR A 93 2.23 -3.65 1.30
N LEU A 94 3.42 -3.21 1.74
CA LEU A 94 4.46 -2.73 0.83
C LEU A 94 4.97 -3.81 -0.12
N ASN A 95 5.20 -5.01 0.39
CA ASN A 95 5.65 -6.13 -0.45
C ASN A 95 4.57 -6.55 -1.46
N ALA A 96 3.32 -6.74 -1.00
CA ALA A 96 2.20 -7.07 -1.87
C ALA A 96 1.98 -6.00 -2.95
N LEU A 97 2.10 -4.71 -2.60
CA LEU A 97 2.00 -3.61 -3.56
C LEU A 97 3.14 -3.65 -4.59
N TYR A 98 4.38 -3.86 -4.16
CA TYR A 98 5.54 -3.95 -5.06
C TYR A 98 5.35 -5.09 -6.06
N VAL A 99 4.98 -6.26 -5.55
CA VAL A 99 4.70 -7.45 -6.34
C VAL A 99 3.55 -7.20 -7.31
N TYR A 100 2.42 -6.65 -6.84
CA TYR A 100 1.28 -6.26 -7.68
C TYR A 100 1.69 -5.30 -8.81
N THR A 101 2.47 -4.27 -8.52
CA THR A 101 2.97 -3.34 -9.56
C THR A 101 3.91 -4.01 -10.57
N ALA A 102 4.65 -5.04 -10.17
CA ALA A 102 5.54 -5.76 -11.08
C ALA A 102 4.79 -6.68 -12.04
N GLU A 103 3.62 -7.18 -11.66
CA GLU A 103 2.76 -8.00 -12.53
C GLU A 103 1.89 -7.16 -13.47
N LEU A 104 1.41 -6.00 -13.00
CA LEU A 104 0.43 -5.22 -13.74
C LEU A 104 1.02 -4.48 -14.97
N PHE A 105 2.34 -4.29 -15.02
CA PHE A 105 2.96 -3.41 -16.02
C PHE A 105 4.11 -4.08 -16.80
N PRO A 106 4.02 -4.16 -18.15
CA PRO A 106 5.12 -4.64 -18.98
C PRO A 106 6.32 -3.68 -18.95
N THR A 107 7.50 -4.22 -19.27
CA THR A 107 8.86 -3.74 -18.97
C THR A 107 9.15 -2.26 -19.27
N ARG A 108 8.42 -1.62 -20.20
CA ARG A 108 8.64 -0.23 -20.63
C ARG A 108 7.94 0.83 -19.76
N ALA A 109 6.78 0.53 -19.17
CA ALA A 109 6.06 1.47 -18.31
C ALA A 109 6.47 1.35 -16.83
N ARG A 110 7.06 0.20 -16.44
CA ARG A 110 7.48 -0.12 -15.08
C ARG A 110 8.42 0.93 -14.47
N GLN A 111 9.42 1.41 -15.22
CA GLN A 111 10.37 2.42 -14.73
C GLN A 111 9.70 3.76 -14.39
N ARG A 112 8.73 4.21 -15.19
CA ARG A 112 8.02 5.49 -14.98
C ARG A 112 7.09 5.41 -13.77
N LEU A 113 6.36 4.31 -13.62
CA LEU A 113 5.49 4.06 -12.47
C LEU A 113 6.27 3.86 -11.17
N LEU A 114 7.39 3.12 -11.22
CA LEU A 114 8.30 2.98 -10.08
C LEU A 114 8.87 4.34 -9.68
N ALA A 115 9.26 5.18 -10.64
CA ALA A 115 9.72 6.53 -10.35
C ALA A 115 8.61 7.38 -9.69
N ALA A 116 7.38 7.37 -10.21
CA ALA A 116 6.25 8.08 -9.62
C ALA A 116 5.87 7.55 -8.22
N CYS A 117 5.90 6.23 -8.03
CA CYS A 117 5.65 5.61 -6.73
C CYS A 117 6.78 5.93 -5.73
N SER A 118 8.02 6.01 -6.21
CA SER A 118 9.18 6.42 -5.42
C SER A 118 9.08 7.89 -4.99
N THR A 119 8.72 8.81 -5.89
CA THR A 119 8.55 10.23 -5.53
C THR A 119 7.41 10.42 -4.52
N LEU A 120 6.26 9.77 -4.75
CA LEU A 120 5.15 9.76 -3.78
C LEU A 120 5.55 9.08 -2.45
N GLY A 121 6.37 8.04 -2.52
CA GLY A 121 6.94 7.37 -1.35
C GLY A 121 7.86 8.29 -0.56
N ARG A 122 8.72 9.06 -1.24
CA ARG A 122 9.60 10.06 -0.63
C ARG A 122 8.80 11.17 0.04
N LEU A 123 7.71 11.64 -0.58
CA LEU A 123 6.80 12.59 0.08
C LEU A 123 6.22 12.01 1.37
N GLY A 124 5.81 10.74 1.35
CA GLY A 124 5.40 10.01 2.56
C GLY A 124 6.52 9.91 3.60
N ALA A 125 7.75 9.64 3.19
CA ALA A 125 8.89 9.56 4.10
C ALA A 125 9.27 10.93 4.70
N ILE A 126 9.12 12.03 3.96
CA ILE A 126 9.35 13.39 4.45
C ILE A 126 8.28 13.81 5.46
N LEU A 127 7.03 13.37 5.26
CA LEU A 127 5.94 13.63 6.21
C LEU A 127 6.03 12.75 7.47
N ALA A 128 6.67 11.58 7.39
CA ALA A 128 6.82 10.67 8.53
C ALA A 128 7.44 11.33 9.79
N PRO A 129 8.57 12.06 9.75
CA PRO A 129 9.16 12.71 10.92
C PRO A 129 8.33 13.88 11.48
N LEU A 130 7.25 14.32 10.82
CA LEU A 130 6.32 15.30 11.39
C LEU A 130 5.33 14.66 12.38
N THR A 131 5.17 13.33 12.35
CA THR A 131 4.21 12.63 13.20
C THR A 131 4.55 12.63 14.70
N PRO A 132 5.81 12.55 15.15
CA PRO A 132 6.15 12.78 16.56
C PRO A 132 5.79 14.20 17.03
N LEU A 133 5.87 15.20 16.15
CA LEU A 133 5.46 16.58 16.48
C LEU A 133 3.96 16.65 16.83
N LEU A 134 3.12 15.89 16.12
CA LEU A 134 1.69 15.75 16.44
C LEU A 134 1.45 15.02 17.77
N ALA A 135 2.32 14.07 18.11
CA ALA A 135 2.24 13.34 19.37
C ALA A 135 2.41 14.26 20.59
N VAL A 136 3.15 15.38 20.44
CA VAL A 136 3.31 16.41 21.48
C VAL A 136 1.99 17.10 21.80
N TYR A 137 1.12 17.30 20.80
CA TYR A 137 -0.19 17.90 21.02
C TYR A 137 -1.15 16.89 21.66
N ARG A 138 -1.25 15.68 21.09
CA ARG A 138 -2.00 14.55 21.69
C ARG A 138 -1.35 13.21 21.32
N TRP A 139 -1.13 12.37 22.33
CA TRP A 139 -0.48 11.06 22.19
C TRP A 139 -1.22 10.05 21.26
N TRP A 140 -2.53 10.21 21.05
CA TRP A 140 -3.37 9.30 20.25
C TRP A 140 -3.57 9.74 18.78
N LEU A 141 -3.24 11.00 18.45
CA LEU A 141 -3.34 11.56 17.10
C LEU A 141 -2.52 10.79 16.04
N PRO A 142 -1.22 10.54 16.23
CA PRO A 142 -0.41 9.88 15.19
C PRO A 142 -0.91 8.47 14.91
N THR A 143 -1.34 7.74 15.94
CA THR A 143 -1.85 6.37 15.81
C THR A 143 -3.16 6.31 15.04
N LEU A 144 -4.08 7.26 15.28
CA LEU A 144 -5.31 7.40 14.49
C LEU A 144 -5.02 7.79 13.04
N LEU A 145 -4.05 8.68 12.80
CA LEU A 145 -3.65 9.06 11.46
C LEU A 145 -3.11 7.85 10.69
N PHE A 146 -2.22 7.07 11.32
CA PHE A 146 -1.69 5.85 10.73
C PHE A 146 -2.71 4.73 10.57
N GLY A 147 -3.79 4.71 11.36
CA GLY A 147 -4.90 3.76 11.21
C GLY A 147 -5.91 4.15 10.14
N SER A 148 -6.27 5.43 10.04
CA SER A 148 -7.28 5.94 9.11
C SER A 148 -6.82 5.98 7.65
N LEU A 149 -5.55 6.29 7.39
CA LEU A 149 -4.98 6.29 6.03
C LEU A 149 -5.03 4.91 5.33
N PRO A 150 -4.56 3.80 5.94
CA PRO A 150 -4.68 2.47 5.34
C PRO A 150 -6.13 1.99 5.31
N LEU A 151 -6.97 2.42 6.25
CA LEU A 151 -8.41 2.12 6.21
C LEU A 151 -9.07 2.75 4.97
N LEU A 152 -8.81 4.04 4.72
CA LEU A 152 -9.30 4.74 3.53
C LEU A 152 -8.73 4.10 2.25
N SER A 153 -7.44 3.73 2.26
CA SER A 153 -6.80 3.02 1.15
C SER A 153 -7.46 1.67 0.89
N ALA A 154 -7.82 0.90 1.93
CA ALA A 154 -8.51 -0.37 1.80
C ALA A 154 -9.92 -0.19 1.25
N ALA A 155 -10.65 0.82 1.73
CA ALA A 155 -11.97 1.17 1.24
C ALA A 155 -11.94 1.55 -0.24
N LEU A 156 -10.99 2.40 -0.65
CA LEU A 156 -10.75 2.76 -2.04
C LEU A 156 -10.39 1.53 -2.88
N THR A 157 -9.56 0.62 -2.36
CA THR A 157 -9.19 -0.61 -3.09
C THR A 157 -10.37 -1.54 -3.31
N ARG A 158 -11.39 -1.52 -2.42
CA ARG A 158 -12.66 -2.26 -2.61
C ARG A 158 -13.61 -1.53 -3.55
N LEU A 159 -13.64 -0.19 -3.49
CA LEU A 159 -14.52 0.65 -4.32
C LEU A 159 -14.10 0.67 -5.79
N VAL A 160 -12.80 0.61 -6.05
CA VAL A 160 -12.27 0.47 -7.41
C VAL A 160 -12.65 -0.93 -7.89
N PRO A 161 -13.60 -1.08 -8.84
CA PRO A 161 -13.89 -2.37 -9.44
C PRO A 161 -12.63 -2.85 -10.14
N ASP A 162 -12.42 -4.17 -10.17
CA ASP A 162 -11.25 -4.76 -10.81
C ASP A 162 -11.17 -4.25 -12.26
N THR A 163 -10.24 -3.34 -12.54
CA THR A 163 -9.83 -3.05 -13.92
C THR A 163 -9.05 -4.23 -14.52
N LEU A 164 -8.75 -5.26 -13.71
CA LEU A 164 -7.95 -6.44 -14.03
C LEU A 164 -8.67 -7.52 -14.86
N HIS A 165 -10.01 -7.47 -15.00
CA HIS A 165 -10.74 -8.39 -15.88
C HIS A 165 -10.93 -7.88 -17.32
N ARG A 166 -10.43 -6.69 -17.63
CA ARG A 166 -10.13 -6.37 -19.03
C ARG A 166 -8.68 -6.72 -19.28
N ARG A 167 -8.46 -7.68 -20.19
CA ARG A 167 -7.16 -7.84 -20.86
C ARG A 167 -6.66 -6.43 -21.19
N LEU A 168 -5.47 -6.05 -20.71
CA LEU A 168 -4.80 -4.94 -21.34
C LEU A 168 -4.72 -5.33 -22.83
N PRO A 169 -5.18 -4.48 -23.77
CA PRO A 169 -4.89 -4.69 -25.17
C PRO A 169 -3.37 -4.87 -25.28
N ASP A 170 -2.92 -6.07 -25.64
CA ASP A 170 -1.52 -6.48 -25.56
C ASP A 170 -0.62 -5.74 -26.57
N SER A 171 -1.17 -4.83 -27.38
CA SER A 171 -0.39 -4.05 -28.33
C SER A 171 -1.16 -2.82 -28.80
N PHE A 172 -0.45 -1.72 -29.05
CA PHE A 172 -0.99 -0.57 -29.80
C PHE A 172 -1.46 -0.96 -31.22
N ALA A 173 -1.13 -2.17 -31.70
CA ALA A 173 -1.67 -2.74 -32.94
C ALA A 173 -3.20 -2.82 -32.96
N ASP A 174 -3.87 -2.98 -31.81
CA ASP A 174 -5.34 -3.02 -31.74
C ASP A 174 -5.99 -1.62 -31.73
N LEU A 175 -5.23 -0.58 -31.35
CA LEU A 175 -5.71 0.80 -31.46
C LEU A 175 -5.68 1.28 -32.90
N ASP A 176 -4.67 0.89 -33.67
CA ASP A 176 -4.58 1.20 -35.10
C ASP A 176 -5.58 0.40 -35.94
N ALA A 177 -5.88 -0.86 -35.58
CA ALA A 177 -6.91 -1.66 -36.25
C ALA A 177 -8.32 -1.08 -36.06
N SER A 178 -8.63 -0.53 -34.87
CA SER A 178 -9.92 0.13 -34.61
C SER A 178 -10.07 1.49 -35.29
N SER A 179 -8.95 2.19 -35.56
CA SER A 179 -8.92 3.45 -36.31
C SER A 179 -9.01 3.22 -37.83
N GLN A 180 -8.37 2.16 -38.35
CA GLN A 180 -8.40 1.84 -39.78
C GLN A 180 -9.72 1.21 -40.25
N GLY A 181 -10.46 0.54 -39.35
CA GLY A 181 -11.80 0.03 -39.64
C GLY A 181 -12.84 1.13 -39.87
N ASP A 182 -12.65 2.31 -39.27
CA ASP A 182 -13.57 3.45 -39.38
C ASP A 182 -13.20 4.40 -40.54
N SER A 183 -11.94 4.36 -41.02
CA SER A 183 -11.54 5.09 -42.24
C SER A 183 -11.90 4.36 -43.53
N SER A 184 -11.90 3.01 -43.54
CA SER A 184 -12.24 2.23 -44.74
C SER A 184 -13.74 2.21 -45.07
N ALA A 185 -14.62 2.57 -44.12
CA ALA A 185 -16.06 2.67 -44.35
C ALA A 185 -16.50 4.05 -44.89
N ARG A 186 -15.58 5.03 -44.97
CA ARG A 186 -15.86 6.37 -45.52
C ARG A 186 -15.46 6.55 -46.98
N ASP A 187 -14.75 5.60 -47.57
CA ASP A 187 -14.40 5.57 -48.99
C ASP A 187 -15.23 4.50 -49.73
N THR A 188 -16.56 4.60 -49.68
CA THR A 188 -17.34 4.14 -50.83
C THR A 188 -17.31 5.26 -51.86
N PRO A 189 -16.76 5.06 -53.06
CA PRO A 189 -16.89 6.04 -54.14
C PRO A 189 -18.37 6.14 -54.49
N VAL A 190 -18.97 7.30 -54.25
CA VAL A 190 -20.16 7.71 -54.98
C VAL A 190 -19.64 8.15 -56.34
N ASP A 191 -19.48 7.18 -57.24
CA ASP A 191 -19.24 7.42 -58.66
C ASP A 191 -20.60 7.53 -59.36
N ASP A 192 -21.00 8.79 -59.51
CA ASP A 192 -21.56 9.46 -60.68
C ASP A 192 -22.53 8.76 -61.64
N SER A 193 -23.63 9.50 -61.90
CA SER A 193 -24.31 9.67 -63.19
C SER A 193 -24.92 8.44 -63.90
N VAL A 194 -26.27 8.39 -63.95
CA VAL A 194 -27.14 8.57 -65.15
C VAL A 194 -28.56 8.90 -64.67
#